data_AF-A0ABD3L7T3-F1
#
_entry.id   AF-A0ABD3L7T3-F1
#
_cell.length_a   1.000
_cell.length_b   1.000
_cell.length_c   1.000
_cell.angle_alpha   90.00
_cell.angle_beta   90.00
_cell.angle_gamma   90.00
#
_symmetry.space_group_name_H-M   'P 1'
#
loop_
_entity.id
_entity.type
_entity.pdbx_description
1 polymer ?
#
loop_
_entity_poly.entity_id
_entity_poly.type
_entity_poly.pdbx_seq_one_letter_code
_entity_poly.pdbx_strand_id
1 'polypeptide(L)'
;MVTARLSLPDAQEKGWLLDGYPRSYAQAQSLEERKIRPDIYIVLEVPDEILIDRCVGRRLDPLTGKIYHIKNFPPETEEIKARLVTRPDDTEEKVKSRLEIYKQNAQAILSTYLSVMNKIDGNRPKDVVFGEVDSLLSRVQKDKAKTTKLGNPVSGISLPSNQATKKEGKWRGIPTRLNNIPHSREIRTYFYDDVLQATQRAIYDGKTRLKVEINIPELNPEMDVYRIGTLTELVRVIALSFADDGKRVKVCVQGSMGEGALAGMPLQLAGTRKILEFMDWGDDGALGTFIQIGSIGAKEVDEQDDIFILVAPQNAVGNCIIDDLRGMTESAGMRPVILINPRLKDLPGSSGIMQTMGRDKRLEYAASFENCYFFRLLYYAGTQYPIMGALRMSYPYPYQLYKRVDQPSRKEEYILLSTFDGRPSIDEVNDAFLGKPRNQVKSTSGIWGFLSSILQ
;
A
#
# COMPACT_ATOMS: atom_id res chain seq x y z
N MET A 1 6.54 1.62 12.46
CA MET A 1 7.25 0.45 12.95
C MET A 1 8.63 0.95 13.19
N VAL A 2 9.35 1.34 12.13
CA VAL A 2 10.68 1.95 12.31
C VAL A 2 10.60 3.31 13.00
N THR A 3 9.82 4.25 12.47
CA THR A 3 9.68 5.61 13.04
C THR A 3 9.14 5.60 14.48
N ALA A 4 8.07 4.85 14.73
CA ALA A 4 7.51 4.66 16.07
C ALA A 4 8.53 4.01 17.03
N ARG A 5 9.28 2.99 16.59
CA ARG A 5 10.31 2.35 17.42
C ARG A 5 11.45 3.30 17.78
N LEU A 6 11.84 4.16 16.84
CA LEU A 6 12.87 5.18 17.02
C LEU A 6 12.43 6.33 17.94
N SER A 7 11.12 6.54 18.11
CA SER A 7 10.60 7.54 19.06
C SER A 7 10.61 7.11 20.52
N LEU A 8 10.92 5.84 20.82
CA LEU A 8 10.96 5.36 22.21
C LEU A 8 12.19 5.91 22.96
N PRO A 9 12.10 6.11 24.30
CA PRO A 9 13.16 6.75 25.09
C PRO A 9 14.52 6.05 24.98
N ASP A 10 14.53 4.72 24.93
CA ASP A 10 15.76 3.93 24.84
C ASP A 10 16.52 4.22 23.53
N ALA A 11 15.80 4.35 22.41
CA ALA A 11 16.39 4.69 21.12
C ALA A 11 16.90 6.13 21.09
N GLN A 12 16.20 7.07 21.75
CA GLN A 12 16.62 8.47 21.82
C GLN A 12 17.84 8.66 22.73
N GLU A 13 17.91 7.95 23.84
CA GLU A 13 18.97 8.09 24.85
C GLU A 13 20.22 7.26 24.51
N LYS A 14 20.05 6.02 24.05
CA LYS A 14 21.16 5.08 23.79
C LYS A 14 21.56 5.02 22.31
N GLY A 15 20.77 5.63 21.43
CA GLY A 15 20.93 5.51 19.99
C GLY A 15 20.20 4.30 19.41
N TRP A 16 20.30 4.14 18.10
CA TRP A 16 19.60 3.10 17.35
C TRP A 16 20.51 2.45 16.31
N LEU A 17 20.25 1.17 16.04
CA LEU A 17 20.80 0.42 14.92
C LEU A 17 19.63 -0.08 14.09
N LEU A 18 19.51 0.40 12.85
CA LEU A 18 18.55 -0.15 11.91
C LEU A 18 19.21 -1.31 11.16
N ASP A 19 18.53 -2.46 11.18
CA ASP A 19 18.90 -3.64 10.42
C ASP A 19 17.78 -3.93 9.42
N GLY A 20 18.15 -4.14 8.16
CA GLY A 20 17.20 -4.42 7.09
C GLY A 20 16.26 -3.27 6.72
N TYR A 21 16.49 -2.02 7.16
CA TYR A 21 15.72 -0.84 6.73
C TYR A 21 16.63 0.40 6.63
N PRO A 22 16.50 1.25 5.59
CA PRO A 22 15.55 1.17 4.46
C PRO A 22 15.98 0.17 3.37
N ARG A 23 15.00 -0.38 2.64
CA ARG A 23 15.17 -1.29 1.48
C ARG A 23 14.65 -0.71 0.16
N SER A 24 14.07 0.49 0.18
CA SER A 24 13.65 1.21 -1.02
C SER A 24 13.98 2.70 -0.91
N TYR A 25 14.03 3.38 -2.06
CA TYR A 25 14.21 4.83 -2.10
C TYR A 25 13.12 5.59 -1.32
N ALA A 26 11.85 5.16 -1.45
CA ALA A 26 10.73 5.78 -0.74
C ALA A 26 10.89 5.68 0.79
N GLN A 27 11.38 4.54 1.29
CA GLN A 27 11.67 4.36 2.72
C GLN A 27 12.81 5.27 3.19
N ALA A 28 13.88 5.39 2.40
CA ALA A 28 14.99 6.30 2.69
C ALA A 28 14.53 7.77 2.71
N GLN A 29 13.70 8.18 1.75
CA GLN A 29 13.12 9.52 1.69
C GLN A 29 12.22 9.80 2.89
N SER A 30 11.41 8.83 3.32
CA SER A 30 10.55 8.96 4.52
C SER A 30 11.36 9.25 5.79
N LEU A 31 12.54 8.63 5.95
CA LEU A 31 13.45 8.92 7.07
C LEU A 31 14.03 10.34 6.97
N GLU A 32 14.47 10.76 5.78
CA GLU A 32 15.04 12.10 5.55
C GLU A 32 14.00 13.21 5.81
N GLU A 33 12.75 13.04 5.36
CA GLU A 33 11.65 13.99 5.59
C GLU A 33 11.38 14.20 7.09
N ARG A 34 11.55 13.14 7.88
CA ARG A 34 11.41 13.16 9.35
C ARG A 34 12.70 13.59 10.07
N LYS A 35 13.75 13.94 9.33
CA LYS A 35 15.09 14.30 9.85
C LYS A 35 15.72 13.18 10.68
N ILE A 36 15.36 11.93 10.42
CA ILE A 36 15.94 10.75 11.04
C ILE A 36 17.08 10.30 10.13
N ARG A 37 18.31 10.70 10.46
CA ARG A 37 19.49 10.38 9.64
C ARG A 37 20.51 9.57 10.44
N PRO A 38 21.07 8.49 9.89
CA PRO A 38 22.11 7.74 10.57
C PRO A 38 23.43 8.50 10.58
N ASP A 39 24.23 8.29 11.62
CA ASP A 39 25.60 8.80 11.68
C ASP A 39 26.54 8.02 10.75
N ILE A 40 26.27 6.72 10.60
CA ILE A 40 27.04 5.78 9.79
C ILE A 40 26.08 4.89 9.04
N TYR A 41 26.35 4.67 7.75
CA TYR A 41 25.69 3.67 6.94
C TYR A 41 26.69 2.59 6.52
N ILE A 42 26.55 1.38 7.03
CA ILE A 42 27.52 0.28 6.80
C ILE A 42 27.00 -0.64 5.70
N VAL A 43 27.82 -0.85 4.67
CA VAL A 43 27.54 -1.78 3.57
C VAL A 43 28.50 -2.95 3.67
N LEU A 44 27.97 -4.15 3.92
CA LEU A 44 28.74 -5.38 3.88
C LEU A 44 28.80 -5.89 2.44
N GLU A 45 29.98 -5.81 1.82
CA GLU A 45 30.20 -6.29 0.46
C GLU A 45 30.60 -7.77 0.49
N VAL A 46 29.82 -8.61 -0.18
CA VAL A 46 30.07 -10.05 -0.30
C VAL A 46 29.75 -10.48 -1.73
N PRO A 47 30.60 -11.29 -2.39
CA PRO A 47 30.29 -11.85 -3.71
C PRO A 47 28.98 -12.64 -3.73
N ASP A 48 28.20 -12.49 -4.80
CA ASP A 48 26.90 -13.13 -4.98
C ASP A 48 26.96 -14.65 -4.81
N GLU A 49 27.99 -15.29 -5.36
CA GLU A 49 28.17 -16.74 -5.33
C GLU A 49 28.32 -17.24 -3.89
N ILE A 50 28.98 -16.45 -3.04
CA ILE A 50 29.17 -16.75 -1.62
C ILE A 50 27.88 -16.51 -0.85
N LEU A 51 27.12 -15.46 -1.18
CA LEU A 51 25.81 -15.21 -0.58
C LEU A 51 24.81 -16.34 -0.89
N ILE A 52 24.84 -16.84 -2.13
CA ILE A 52 24.00 -17.96 -2.57
C ILE A 52 24.38 -19.23 -1.80
N ASP A 53 25.67 -19.62 -1.75
CA ASP A 53 26.11 -20.80 -0.97
C ASP A 53 25.73 -20.67 0.50
N ARG A 54 25.90 -19.47 1.10
CA ARG A 54 25.52 -19.19 2.50
C ARG A 54 24.02 -19.37 2.76
N CYS A 55 23.16 -18.91 1.86
CA CYS A 55 21.71 -19.04 2.02
C CYS A 55 21.23 -20.48 1.78
N VAL A 56 21.66 -21.12 0.70
CA VAL A 56 21.26 -22.50 0.36
C VAL A 56 21.77 -23.51 1.41
N GLY A 57 22.95 -23.24 1.97
CA GLY A 57 23.55 -24.04 3.04
C GLY A 57 22.96 -23.81 4.43
N ARG A 58 22.08 -22.83 4.60
CA ARG A 58 21.51 -22.44 5.90
C ARG A 58 20.52 -23.47 6.42
N ARG A 59 20.57 -23.72 7.72
CA ARG A 59 19.67 -24.62 8.45
C ARG A 59 19.21 -23.95 9.74
N LEU A 60 17.96 -24.17 10.11
CA LEU A 60 17.38 -23.64 11.34
C LEU A 60 17.04 -24.81 12.27
N ASP A 61 17.44 -24.71 13.53
CA ASP A 61 16.92 -25.60 14.56
C ASP A 61 15.59 -25.06 15.10
N PRO A 62 14.46 -25.74 14.87
CA PRO A 62 13.14 -25.25 15.26
C PRO A 62 12.96 -25.15 16.79
N LEU A 63 13.76 -25.86 17.59
CA LEU A 63 13.64 -25.84 19.06
C LEU A 63 14.41 -24.68 19.71
N THR A 64 15.57 -24.33 19.15
CA THR A 64 16.46 -23.32 19.75
C THR A 64 16.49 -22.00 18.98
N GLY A 65 16.01 -21.99 17.74
CA GLY A 65 16.14 -20.85 16.83
C GLY A 65 17.57 -20.61 16.33
N LYS A 66 18.54 -21.46 16.70
CA LYS A 66 19.92 -21.34 16.24
C LYS A 66 20.02 -21.61 14.74
N ILE A 67 20.83 -20.80 14.07
CA ILE A 67 21.13 -20.93 12.64
C ILE A 67 22.44 -21.71 12.48
N TYR A 68 22.38 -22.76 11.67
CA TYR A 68 23.51 -23.59 11.26
C TYR A 68 23.79 -23.43 9.77
N HIS A 69 24.96 -23.88 9.35
CA HIS A 69 25.33 -23.99 7.95
C HIS A 69 26.04 -25.31 7.69
N ILE A 70 25.63 -26.05 6.65
CA ILE A 70 26.11 -27.42 6.38
C ILE A 70 27.64 -27.53 6.40
N LYS A 71 28.35 -26.57 5.79
CA LYS A 71 29.82 -26.53 5.71
C LYS A 71 30.47 -25.68 6.82
N ASN A 72 30.10 -24.41 6.90
CA ASN A 72 30.83 -23.40 7.67
C ASN A 72 30.49 -23.37 9.17
N PHE A 73 29.32 -23.88 9.58
CA PHE A 73 28.91 -23.94 10.97
C PHE A 73 28.00 -25.16 11.19
N PRO A 74 28.56 -26.37 11.11
CA PRO A 74 27.78 -27.60 11.20
C PRO A 74 27.22 -27.78 12.62
N PRO A 75 26.10 -28.52 12.77
CA PRO A 75 25.51 -28.81 14.07
C PRO A 75 26.47 -29.59 14.98
N GLU A 76 26.44 -29.32 16.28
CA GLU A 76 27.37 -29.92 17.24
C GLU A 76 27.05 -31.39 17.54
N THR A 77 25.82 -31.85 17.28
CA THR A 77 25.36 -33.22 17.55
C THR A 77 24.47 -33.76 16.41
N GLU A 78 24.43 -35.09 16.25
CA GLU A 78 23.57 -35.75 15.24
C GLU A 78 22.07 -35.56 15.55
N GLU A 79 21.69 -35.42 16.82
CA GLU A 79 20.30 -35.14 17.21
C GLU A 79 19.85 -33.77 16.71
N ILE A 80 20.70 -32.73 16.85
CA ILE A 80 20.42 -31.40 16.29
C ILE A 80 20.34 -31.48 14.77
N LYS A 81 21.28 -32.18 14.14
CA LYS A 81 21.35 -32.33 12.68
C LYS A 81 20.08 -32.97 12.09
N ALA A 82 19.52 -33.99 12.74
CA ALA A 82 18.33 -34.69 12.28
C ALA A 82 17.06 -33.84 12.30
N ARG A 83 16.99 -32.83 13.18
CA ARG A 83 15.83 -31.94 13.32
C ARG A 83 15.96 -30.59 12.59
N LEU A 84 17.10 -30.35 11.92
CA LEU A 84 17.31 -29.11 11.18
C LEU A 84 16.35 -28.99 10.00
N VAL A 85 15.77 -27.80 9.85
CA VAL A 85 14.90 -27.48 8.72
C VAL A 85 15.52 -26.42 7.82
N THR A 86 15.20 -26.47 6.53
CA THR A 86 15.50 -25.41 5.56
C THR A 86 14.35 -24.43 5.51
N ARG A 87 14.65 -23.15 5.31
CA ARG A 87 13.60 -22.19 5.04
C ARG A 87 13.07 -22.38 3.61
N PRO A 88 11.76 -22.20 3.37
CA PRO A 88 11.18 -22.38 2.03
C PRO A 88 11.68 -21.36 1.00
N ASP A 89 12.29 -20.25 1.45
CA ASP A 89 12.86 -19.18 0.62
C ASP A 89 14.37 -19.35 0.31
N ASP A 90 15.04 -20.33 0.90
CA ASP A 90 16.49 -20.59 0.73
C ASP A 90 16.82 -21.45 -0.52
N THR A 91 15.98 -21.41 -1.55
CA THR A 91 16.29 -22.03 -2.85
C THR A 91 17.17 -21.14 -3.70
N GLU A 92 18.02 -21.73 -4.54
CA GLU A 92 18.95 -20.97 -5.37
C GLU A 92 18.22 -19.94 -6.25
N GLU A 93 17.08 -20.30 -6.88
CA GLU A 93 16.34 -19.37 -7.73
C GLU A 93 15.78 -18.18 -6.92
N LYS A 94 15.25 -18.45 -5.72
CA LYS A 94 14.68 -17.41 -4.85
C LYS A 94 15.76 -16.49 -4.31
N VAL A 95 16.92 -17.02 -3.91
CA VAL A 95 18.05 -16.20 -3.44
C VAL A 95 18.59 -15.32 -4.54
N LYS A 96 18.74 -15.84 -5.78
CA LYS A 96 19.13 -15.04 -6.95
C LYS A 96 18.14 -13.92 -7.23
N SER A 97 16.84 -14.22 -7.22
CA SER A 97 15.78 -13.23 -7.41
C SER A 97 15.83 -12.11 -6.35
N ARG A 98 16.06 -12.48 -5.07
CA ARG A 98 16.21 -11.51 -3.97
C ARG A 98 17.45 -10.63 -4.13
N LEU A 99 18.58 -11.20 -4.54
CA LEU A 99 19.82 -10.44 -4.80
C LEU A 99 19.64 -9.42 -5.91
N GLU A 100 18.94 -9.79 -6.98
CA GLU A 100 18.64 -8.87 -8.09
C GLU A 100 17.77 -7.70 -7.63
N ILE A 101 16.68 -7.98 -6.90
CA ILE A 101 15.81 -6.95 -6.32
C ILE A 101 16.60 -6.04 -5.36
N TYR A 102 17.46 -6.62 -4.53
CA TYR A 102 18.33 -5.87 -3.64
C TYR A 102 19.25 -4.92 -4.43
N LYS A 103 19.92 -5.38 -5.49
CA LYS A 103 20.82 -4.56 -6.30
C LYS A 103 20.10 -3.39 -6.97
N GLN A 104 18.91 -3.65 -7.51
CA GLN A 104 18.06 -2.62 -8.14
C GLN A 104 17.70 -1.51 -7.14
N ASN A 105 17.32 -1.89 -5.91
CA ASN A 105 16.93 -0.94 -4.88
C ASN A 105 18.12 -0.27 -4.20
N ALA A 106 19.21 -1.01 -3.98
CA ALA A 106 20.39 -0.56 -3.26
C ALA A 106 21.00 0.66 -3.94
N GLN A 107 21.13 0.67 -5.27
CA GLN A 107 21.67 1.84 -5.98
C GLN A 107 20.92 3.14 -5.65
N ALA A 108 19.60 3.08 -5.53
CA ALA A 108 18.78 4.25 -5.20
C ALA A 108 18.98 4.72 -3.75
N ILE A 109 19.11 3.79 -2.80
CA ILE A 109 19.32 4.09 -1.38
C ILE A 109 20.74 4.60 -1.11
N LEU A 110 21.73 3.95 -1.73
CA LEU A 110 23.14 4.30 -1.63
C LEU A 110 23.35 5.78 -1.97
N SER A 111 22.65 6.30 -2.98
CA SER A 111 22.74 7.71 -3.37
C SER A 111 22.33 8.70 -2.27
N THR A 112 21.43 8.28 -1.37
CA THR A 112 20.92 9.11 -0.26
C THR A 112 21.94 9.21 0.88
N TYR A 113 22.64 8.11 1.17
CA TYR A 113 23.55 8.00 2.33
C TYR A 113 25.04 8.04 1.98
N LEU A 114 25.40 8.40 0.75
CA LEU A 114 26.80 8.51 0.26
C LEU A 114 27.73 9.26 1.23
N SER A 115 27.25 10.30 1.90
CA SER A 115 28.07 11.12 2.82
C SER A 115 28.47 10.41 4.11
N VAL A 116 27.74 9.36 4.51
CA VAL A 116 27.96 8.62 5.77
C VAL A 116 28.23 7.13 5.52
N MET A 117 28.42 6.75 4.25
CA MET A 117 28.57 5.37 3.82
C MET A 117 29.98 4.85 4.05
N ASN A 118 30.06 3.63 4.60
CA ASN A 118 31.30 2.89 4.79
C ASN A 118 31.09 1.46 4.27
N LYS A 119 31.95 1.04 3.35
CA LYS A 119 31.94 -0.31 2.78
C LYS A 119 32.92 -1.18 3.53
N ILE A 120 32.50 -2.38 3.91
CA ILE A 120 33.30 -3.37 4.64
C ILE A 120 33.21 -4.69 3.88
N ASP A 121 34.35 -5.36 3.71
CA ASP A 121 34.39 -6.70 3.12
C ASP A 121 33.78 -7.74 4.10
N GLY A 122 32.56 -8.18 3.80
CA GLY A 122 31.82 -9.18 4.59
C GLY A 122 32.21 -10.63 4.27
N ASN A 123 33.18 -10.84 3.39
CA ASN A 123 33.73 -12.18 3.10
C ASN A 123 34.88 -12.58 4.04
N ARG A 124 35.21 -11.74 5.01
CA ARG A 124 36.25 -11.99 6.02
C ARG A 124 35.70 -12.74 7.24
N PRO A 125 36.55 -13.34 8.08
CA PRO A 125 36.12 -13.95 9.35
C PRO A 125 35.36 -12.96 10.24
N LYS A 126 34.34 -13.45 10.96
CA LYS A 126 33.43 -12.62 11.76
C LYS A 126 34.14 -11.67 12.73
N ASP A 127 35.22 -12.12 13.36
CA ASP A 127 35.94 -11.35 14.38
C ASP A 127 36.69 -10.16 13.75
N VAL A 128 37.12 -10.33 12.51
CA VAL A 128 37.80 -9.28 11.73
C VAL A 128 36.80 -8.24 11.26
N VAL A 129 35.65 -8.67 10.73
CA VAL A 129 34.56 -7.77 10.32
C VAL A 129 34.04 -6.99 11.52
N PHE A 130 33.87 -7.65 12.67
CA PHE A 130 33.44 -7.01 13.91
C PHE A 130 34.44 -5.95 14.39
N GLY A 131 35.75 -6.26 14.39
CA GLY A 131 36.77 -5.29 14.78
C GLY A 131 36.84 -4.05 13.88
N GLU A 132 36.55 -4.21 12.59
CA GLU A 132 36.48 -3.10 11.64
C GLU A 132 35.25 -2.20 11.89
N VAL A 133 34.09 -2.79 12.13
CA VAL A 133 32.87 -2.07 12.54
C VAL A 133 33.07 -1.32 13.87
N ASP A 134 33.67 -1.97 14.86
CA ASP A 134 33.96 -1.37 16.17
C ASP A 134 34.90 -0.16 16.05
N SER A 135 35.93 -0.28 15.21
CA SER A 135 36.87 0.81 14.92
C SER A 135 36.17 2.01 14.27
N LEU A 136 35.24 1.77 13.34
CA LEU A 136 34.44 2.81 12.69
C LEU A 136 33.52 3.52 13.70
N LEU A 137 32.80 2.77 14.53
CA LEU A 137 31.92 3.33 15.56
C LEU A 137 32.71 4.16 16.58
N SER A 138 33.86 3.64 17.03
CA SER A 138 34.78 4.33 17.93
C SER A 138 35.30 5.66 17.36
N ARG A 139 35.57 5.71 16.05
CA ARG A 139 35.98 6.95 15.38
C ARG A 139 34.87 8.00 15.39
N VAL A 140 33.65 7.62 15.05
CA VAL A 140 32.50 8.54 15.02
C VAL A 140 32.15 9.05 16.41
N GLN A 141 32.26 8.20 17.45
CA GLN A 141 32.08 8.63 18.83
C GLN A 141 33.12 9.70 19.23
N LYS A 142 34.38 9.55 18.82
CA LYS A 142 35.45 10.54 19.07
C LYS A 142 35.22 11.85 18.32
N ASP A 143 34.79 11.77 17.06
CA ASP A 143 34.53 12.95 16.23
C ASP A 143 33.33 13.76 16.74
N LYS A 144 32.28 13.08 17.22
CA LYS A 144 31.16 13.73 17.93
C LYS A 144 31.62 14.40 19.23
N ALA A 145 32.40 13.70 20.05
CA ALA A 145 32.90 14.24 21.32
C ALA A 145 33.82 15.47 21.15
N LYS A 146 34.57 15.57 20.05
CA LYS A 146 35.35 16.77 19.70
C LYS A 146 34.46 17.93 19.25
N THR A 147 33.40 17.66 18.49
CA THR A 147 32.46 18.66 17.99
C THR A 147 31.63 19.29 19.13
N THR A 148 31.27 18.51 20.14
CA THR A 148 30.54 19.00 21.33
C THR A 148 31.40 19.86 22.27
N LYS A 149 32.74 19.72 22.23
CA LYS A 149 33.66 20.51 23.07
C LYS A 149 34.03 21.89 22.50
N LEU A 150 33.63 22.22 21.26
CA LEU A 150 34.10 23.42 20.55
C LEU A 150 33.03 24.46 20.17
N GLY A 151 31.77 24.37 20.64
CA GLY A 151 30.73 25.30 20.16
C GLY A 151 29.66 25.71 21.17
N ASN A 152 29.75 26.96 21.64
CA ASN A 152 28.59 27.79 22.04
C ASN A 152 27.90 28.36 20.78
N PRO A 153 26.62 28.78 20.87
CA PRO A 153 25.74 28.89 19.70
C PRO A 153 26.00 30.16 18.90
N VAL A 154 26.21 30.03 17.59
CA VAL A 154 26.18 31.14 16.64
C VAL A 154 24.92 31.04 15.80
N SER A 155 24.04 32.01 16.04
CA SER A 155 22.91 32.41 15.21
C SER A 155 23.34 32.78 13.79
N GLY A 156 22.53 32.35 12.81
CA GLY A 156 22.38 33.03 11.52
C GLY A 156 23.43 32.66 10.46
N ILE A 157 23.13 31.65 9.65
CA ILE A 157 23.56 31.62 8.25
C ILE A 157 22.33 31.27 7.39
N SER A 158 21.99 32.23 6.55
CA SER A 158 20.98 32.22 5.50
C SER A 158 21.09 31.02 4.58
N LEU A 159 19.93 30.42 4.30
CA LEU A 159 19.70 29.41 3.27
C LEU A 159 20.17 29.90 1.89
N PRO A 160 21.01 29.16 1.17
CA PRO A 160 21.08 29.30 -0.27
C PRO A 160 19.85 28.60 -0.86
N SER A 161 18.94 29.39 -1.41
CA SER A 161 18.04 28.95 -2.45
C SER A 161 18.87 28.37 -3.60
N ASN A 162 18.72 27.09 -3.92
CA ASN A 162 18.82 26.66 -5.30
C ASN A 162 18.25 25.26 -5.56
N GLN A 163 17.24 25.29 -6.43
CA GLN A 163 17.13 24.42 -7.60
C GLN A 163 16.96 22.92 -7.33
N ALA A 164 15.68 22.58 -7.20
CA ALA A 164 15.14 21.29 -7.61
C ALA A 164 15.69 20.91 -8.99
N THR A 165 16.64 19.99 -9.02
CA THR A 165 17.07 19.30 -10.24
C THR A 165 15.92 18.41 -10.70
N LYS A 166 15.19 18.88 -11.72
CA LYS A 166 14.32 18.08 -12.59
C LYS A 166 15.09 16.84 -13.06
N LYS A 167 14.65 15.65 -12.64
CA LYS A 167 14.85 14.43 -13.43
C LYS A 167 13.53 14.13 -14.13
N GLU A 168 13.57 14.24 -15.44
CA GLU A 168 12.45 13.95 -16.33
C GLU A 168 12.19 12.45 -16.38
N GLY A 169 10.92 12.12 -16.12
CA GLY A 169 10.32 10.78 -16.12
C GLY A 169 8.89 10.89 -15.60
N LYS A 170 8.10 11.76 -16.25
CA LYS A 170 6.71 12.20 -15.96
C LYS A 170 5.82 11.14 -15.29
N TRP A 171 5.21 11.50 -14.15
CA TRP A 171 3.74 11.63 -14.02
C TRP A 171 3.39 12.70 -12.96
N ARG A 172 2.75 13.80 -13.38
CA ARG A 172 2.00 14.74 -12.52
C ARG A 172 0.47 14.60 -12.73
N GLY A 173 0.04 13.48 -13.34
CA GLY A 173 -1.33 13.21 -13.78
C GLY A 173 -1.58 11.72 -14.02
N ILE A 174 -2.70 11.37 -14.66
CA ILE A 174 -3.15 9.98 -14.86
C ILE A 174 -2.23 9.24 -15.85
N PRO A 175 -1.82 7.98 -15.56
CA PRO A 175 -1.00 7.17 -16.46
C PRO A 175 -1.69 6.92 -17.80
N THR A 176 -0.89 6.69 -18.82
CA THR A 176 -1.37 6.32 -20.17
C THR A 176 -1.37 4.81 -20.37
N ARG A 177 -1.89 4.38 -21.52
CA ARG A 177 -2.09 2.99 -21.94
C ARG A 177 -3.06 2.23 -21.03
N LEU A 178 -4.06 2.92 -20.50
CA LEU A 178 -5.13 2.33 -19.69
C LEU A 178 -6.12 1.45 -20.50
N ASN A 179 -5.95 1.39 -21.82
CA ASN A 179 -6.61 0.40 -22.68
C ASN A 179 -5.89 -0.96 -22.66
N ASN A 180 -4.63 -1.02 -22.22
CA ASN A 180 -3.83 -2.25 -22.26
C ASN A 180 -4.06 -3.06 -20.99
N ILE A 181 -4.72 -4.20 -21.14
CA ILE A 181 -5.00 -5.15 -20.05
C ILE A 181 -4.31 -6.48 -20.40
N PRO A 182 -3.41 -7.03 -19.56
CA PRO A 182 -3.01 -6.51 -18.26
C PRO A 182 -2.27 -5.18 -18.28
N HIS A 183 -2.47 -4.36 -17.24
CA HIS A 183 -1.69 -3.14 -17.07
C HIS A 183 -0.24 -3.50 -16.68
N SER A 184 0.71 -2.68 -17.12
CA SER A 184 2.11 -2.84 -16.72
C SER A 184 2.27 -2.68 -15.21
N ARG A 185 3.35 -3.25 -14.65
CA ARG A 185 3.70 -3.09 -13.24
C ARG A 185 3.81 -1.61 -12.85
N GLU A 186 4.33 -0.77 -13.74
CA GLU A 186 4.45 0.68 -13.55
C GLU A 186 3.08 1.35 -13.34
N ILE A 187 2.08 1.01 -14.18
CA ILE A 187 0.72 1.54 -14.06
C ILE A 187 0.06 1.07 -12.75
N ARG A 188 0.22 -0.21 -12.40
CA ARG A 188 -0.30 -0.75 -11.14
C ARG A 188 0.32 -0.06 -9.93
N THR A 189 1.65 0.10 -9.93
CA THR A 189 2.41 0.79 -8.88
C THR A 189 1.93 2.23 -8.71
N TYR A 190 1.69 2.97 -9.81
CA TYR A 190 1.12 4.31 -9.75
C TYR A 190 -0.19 4.33 -8.94
N PHE A 191 -1.12 3.42 -9.23
CA PHE A 191 -2.40 3.38 -8.53
C PHE A 191 -2.24 2.96 -7.07
N TYR A 192 -1.31 2.04 -6.78
CA TYR A 192 -1.03 1.63 -5.41
C TYR A 192 -0.50 2.79 -4.57
N ASP A 193 0.48 3.52 -5.09
CA ASP A 193 1.09 4.67 -4.42
C ASP A 193 0.08 5.81 -4.22
N ASP A 194 -0.74 6.10 -5.23
CA ASP A 194 -1.71 7.20 -5.16
C ASP A 194 -2.84 6.91 -4.17
N VAL A 195 -3.36 5.66 -4.16
CA VAL A 195 -4.34 5.21 -3.16
C VAL A 195 -3.73 5.24 -1.75
N LEU A 196 -2.51 4.73 -1.58
CA LEU A 196 -1.82 4.71 -0.30
C LEU A 196 -1.66 6.13 0.26
N GLN A 197 -1.12 7.05 -0.54
CA GLN A 197 -0.90 8.44 -0.13
C GLN A 197 -2.21 9.16 0.22
N ALA A 198 -3.28 8.93 -0.55
CA ALA A 198 -4.60 9.50 -0.26
C ALA A 198 -5.18 8.95 1.06
N THR A 199 -5.05 7.65 1.29
CA THR A 199 -5.51 6.98 2.51
C THR A 199 -4.74 7.48 3.74
N GLN A 200 -3.40 7.56 3.66
CA GLN A 200 -2.55 8.07 4.73
C GLN A 200 -2.90 9.51 5.09
N ARG A 201 -3.02 10.41 4.10
CA ARG A 201 -3.39 11.82 4.35
C ARG A 201 -4.74 11.93 5.05
N ALA A 202 -5.75 11.17 4.60
CA ALA A 202 -7.07 11.19 5.23
C ALA A 202 -7.03 10.72 6.69
N ILE A 203 -6.28 9.65 6.99
CA ILE A 203 -6.14 9.15 8.37
C ILE A 203 -5.35 10.13 9.24
N TYR A 204 -4.29 10.75 8.72
CA TYR A 204 -3.53 11.76 9.44
C TYR A 204 -4.38 12.99 9.79
N ASP A 205 -5.35 13.34 8.95
CA ASP A 205 -6.35 14.38 9.21
C ASP A 205 -7.50 13.91 10.14
N GLY A 206 -7.38 12.73 10.73
CA GLY A 206 -8.31 12.21 11.74
C GLY A 206 -9.56 11.53 11.17
N LYS A 207 -9.59 11.21 9.88
CA LYS A 207 -10.73 10.51 9.26
C LYS A 207 -10.73 9.03 9.62
N THR A 208 -11.87 8.54 10.09
CA THR A 208 -12.00 7.17 10.62
C THR A 208 -12.84 6.26 9.74
N ARG A 209 -13.77 6.79 8.92
CA ARG A 209 -14.59 6.01 8.00
C ARG A 209 -14.26 6.39 6.57
N LEU A 210 -13.43 5.57 5.93
CA LEU A 210 -12.87 5.85 4.62
C LEU A 210 -13.33 4.83 3.59
N LYS A 211 -13.49 5.29 2.35
CA LYS A 211 -13.64 4.40 1.20
C LYS A 211 -12.71 4.79 0.04
N VAL A 212 -12.23 3.76 -0.63
CA VAL A 212 -11.43 3.82 -1.86
C VAL A 212 -12.30 3.22 -2.97
N GLU A 213 -12.63 4.01 -3.98
CA GLU A 213 -13.37 3.58 -5.18
C GLU A 213 -12.43 3.64 -6.39
N ILE A 214 -11.77 2.54 -6.74
CA ILE A 214 -10.86 2.44 -7.88
C ILE A 214 -11.38 1.44 -8.92
N ASN A 215 -11.95 1.98 -9.99
CA ASN A 215 -12.60 1.24 -11.06
C ASN A 215 -11.72 1.24 -12.32
N ILE A 216 -10.62 0.50 -12.26
CA ILE A 216 -9.92 -0.01 -13.46
C ILE A 216 -10.25 -1.49 -13.64
N PRO A 217 -10.26 -2.03 -14.87
CA PRO A 217 -10.65 -3.41 -15.14
C PRO A 217 -10.05 -4.47 -14.20
N GLU A 218 -8.75 -4.38 -13.89
CA GLU A 218 -8.06 -5.35 -13.02
C GLU A 218 -8.32 -5.19 -11.52
N LEU A 219 -8.76 -4.01 -11.09
CA LEU A 219 -9.06 -3.74 -9.68
C LEU A 219 -10.56 -3.83 -9.39
N ASN A 220 -11.40 -4.04 -10.42
CA ASN A 220 -12.83 -4.22 -10.24
C ASN A 220 -13.20 -5.72 -10.18
N PRO A 221 -13.60 -6.24 -9.00
CA PRO A 221 -14.03 -7.63 -8.86
C PRO A 221 -15.23 -8.03 -9.72
N GLU A 222 -16.02 -7.07 -10.22
CA GLU A 222 -17.14 -7.34 -11.12
C GLU A 222 -16.70 -7.68 -12.55
N MET A 223 -15.63 -7.02 -13.02
CA MET A 223 -15.20 -7.10 -14.42
C MET A 223 -14.21 -8.24 -14.65
N ASP A 224 -13.34 -8.51 -13.68
CA ASP A 224 -12.33 -9.56 -13.80
C ASP A 224 -12.16 -10.34 -12.49
N VAL A 225 -13.07 -11.30 -12.28
CA VAL A 225 -13.05 -12.21 -11.13
C VAL A 225 -11.74 -13.01 -11.06
N TYR A 226 -11.08 -13.25 -12.19
CA TYR A 226 -9.81 -13.99 -12.25
C TYR A 226 -8.60 -13.16 -11.80
N ARG A 227 -8.75 -11.83 -11.66
CA ARG A 227 -7.66 -10.90 -11.31
C ARG A 227 -7.82 -10.20 -9.96
N ILE A 228 -8.59 -10.78 -9.04
CA ILE A 228 -8.64 -10.35 -7.64
C ILE A 228 -7.24 -10.23 -7.00
N GLY A 229 -6.23 -10.93 -7.55
CA GLY A 229 -4.81 -10.77 -7.24
C GLY A 229 -4.32 -9.31 -7.28
N THR A 230 -4.75 -8.52 -8.25
CA THR A 230 -4.34 -7.10 -8.38
C THR A 230 -4.92 -6.24 -7.26
N LEU A 231 -6.16 -6.53 -6.86
CA LEU A 231 -6.83 -5.86 -5.74
C LEU A 231 -6.21 -6.26 -4.40
N THR A 232 -5.92 -7.54 -4.23
CA THR A 232 -5.23 -8.04 -3.04
C THR A 232 -3.79 -7.52 -2.94
N GLU A 233 -3.10 -7.30 -4.07
CA GLU A 233 -1.81 -6.61 -4.12
C GLU A 233 -1.92 -5.16 -3.65
N LEU A 234 -2.94 -4.40 -4.06
CA LEU A 234 -3.23 -3.06 -3.52
C LEU A 234 -3.44 -3.11 -2.00
N VAL A 235 -4.29 -4.03 -1.53
CA VAL A 235 -4.57 -4.22 -0.10
C VAL A 235 -3.29 -4.55 0.66
N ARG A 236 -2.43 -5.41 0.10
CA ARG A 236 -1.12 -5.74 0.66
C ARG A 236 -0.25 -4.50 0.79
N VAL A 237 -0.15 -3.65 -0.24
CA VAL A 237 0.65 -2.41 -0.19
C VAL A 237 0.16 -1.48 0.91
N ILE A 238 -1.14 -1.27 1.03
CA ILE A 238 -1.73 -0.41 2.06
C ILE A 238 -1.44 -0.97 3.46
N ALA A 239 -1.75 -2.25 3.67
CA ALA A 239 -1.57 -2.91 4.94
C ALA A 239 -0.10 -2.95 5.38
N LEU A 240 0.83 -3.27 4.46
CA LEU A 240 2.26 -3.25 4.77
C LEU A 240 2.74 -1.85 5.10
N SER A 241 2.26 -0.81 4.42
CA SER A 241 2.66 0.56 4.76
C SER A 241 2.23 0.96 6.17
N PHE A 242 1.04 0.58 6.63
CA PHE A 242 0.60 0.88 8.00
C PHE A 242 1.29 -0.04 9.03
N ALA A 243 1.52 -1.31 8.68
CA ALA A 243 2.30 -2.22 9.50
C ALA A 243 3.74 -1.71 9.66
N ASP A 244 4.35 -1.16 8.61
CA ASP A 244 5.65 -0.48 8.61
C ASP A 244 5.64 0.81 9.43
N ASP A 245 4.47 1.40 9.69
CA ASP A 245 4.18 2.48 10.65
C ASP A 245 3.81 1.97 12.05
N GLY A 246 3.83 0.64 12.24
CA GLY A 246 3.82 -0.04 13.54
C GLY A 246 2.41 -0.32 14.02
N LYS A 247 1.44 -0.15 13.12
CA LYS A 247 0.03 -0.36 13.36
C LYS A 247 -0.29 -1.84 13.22
N ARG A 248 -1.14 -2.34 14.10
CA ARG A 248 -1.78 -3.64 13.96
C ARG A 248 -2.94 -3.53 12.98
N VAL A 249 -2.78 -4.12 11.80
CA VAL A 249 -3.72 -4.05 10.68
C VAL A 249 -4.55 -5.32 10.62
N LYS A 250 -5.87 -5.18 10.67
CA LYS A 250 -6.82 -6.26 10.40
C LYS A 250 -7.31 -6.14 8.96
N VAL A 251 -6.93 -7.10 8.11
CA VAL A 251 -7.44 -7.20 6.74
C VAL A 251 -8.65 -8.12 6.75
N CYS A 252 -9.82 -7.55 6.49
CA CYS A 252 -11.10 -8.21 6.62
C CYS A 252 -11.67 -8.55 5.25
N VAL A 253 -12.11 -9.80 5.10
CA VAL A 253 -12.88 -10.26 3.93
C VAL A 253 -14.30 -10.63 4.36
N GLN A 254 -15.24 -10.51 3.43
CA GLN A 254 -16.61 -10.90 3.71
C GLN A 254 -16.70 -12.40 4.02
N GLY A 255 -17.33 -12.74 5.15
CA GLY A 255 -17.61 -14.11 5.55
C GLY A 255 -18.80 -14.72 4.80
N SER A 256 -19.17 -15.95 5.14
CA SER A 256 -20.43 -16.55 4.69
C SER A 256 -21.61 -15.75 5.25
N MET A 257 -22.59 -15.44 4.41
CA MET A 257 -23.78 -14.69 4.83
C MET A 257 -24.94 -15.64 5.16
N GLY A 258 -25.28 -15.76 6.45
CA GLY A 258 -26.44 -16.52 6.96
C GLY A 258 -26.14 -17.97 7.39
N GLU A 259 -27.18 -18.64 7.91
CA GLU A 259 -27.19 -20.07 8.25
C GLU A 259 -28.07 -20.86 7.25
N GLY A 260 -27.58 -22.01 6.75
CA GLY A 260 -28.36 -22.93 5.89
C GLY A 260 -27.85 -23.12 4.46
N ALA A 261 -28.56 -23.94 3.66
CA ALA A 261 -28.12 -24.42 2.33
C ALA A 261 -28.04 -23.34 1.23
N LEU A 262 -28.55 -22.14 1.49
CA LEU A 262 -28.50 -20.97 0.59
C LEU A 262 -27.50 -19.90 1.05
N ALA A 263 -26.75 -20.15 2.12
CA ALA A 263 -25.69 -19.28 2.59
C ALA A 263 -24.48 -19.41 1.65
N GLY A 264 -24.28 -18.42 0.78
CA GLY A 264 -23.15 -18.38 -0.14
C GLY A 264 -22.38 -17.07 0.00
N MET A 265 -21.05 -17.13 -0.04
CA MET A 265 -20.24 -15.95 -0.34
C MET A 265 -20.54 -15.49 -1.77
N PRO A 266 -20.48 -14.18 -2.06
CA PRO A 266 -20.43 -13.71 -3.45
C PRO A 266 -19.33 -14.45 -4.21
N LEU A 267 -19.66 -15.02 -5.37
CA LEU A 267 -18.73 -15.82 -6.18
C LEU A 267 -17.44 -15.05 -6.49
N GLN A 268 -17.55 -13.73 -6.65
CA GLN A 268 -16.45 -12.81 -6.92
C GLN A 268 -15.42 -12.72 -5.77
N LEU A 269 -15.83 -13.07 -4.55
CA LEU A 269 -14.98 -13.02 -3.35
C LEU A 269 -14.55 -14.41 -2.88
N ALA A 270 -15.06 -15.48 -3.51
CA ALA A 270 -14.70 -16.84 -3.18
C ALA A 270 -13.18 -17.05 -3.31
N GLY A 271 -12.55 -17.58 -2.26
CA GLY A 271 -11.10 -17.83 -2.24
C GLY A 271 -10.24 -16.61 -1.92
N THR A 272 -10.78 -15.39 -1.86
CA THR A 272 -10.02 -14.16 -1.52
C THR A 272 -9.28 -14.30 -0.20
N ARG A 273 -9.93 -14.91 0.81
CA ARG A 273 -9.31 -15.21 2.11
C ARG A 273 -8.03 -16.04 1.95
N LYS A 274 -8.14 -17.17 1.25
CA LYS A 274 -7.02 -18.08 1.01
C LYS A 274 -5.90 -17.38 0.24
N ILE A 275 -6.24 -16.57 -0.76
CA ILE A 275 -5.25 -15.78 -1.51
C ILE A 275 -4.47 -14.89 -0.54
N LEU A 276 -5.14 -14.10 0.29
CA LEU A 276 -4.49 -13.26 1.29
C LEU A 276 -3.63 -14.06 2.28
N GLU A 277 -4.09 -15.23 2.73
CA GLU A 277 -3.35 -16.11 3.65
C GLU A 277 -2.07 -16.70 3.02
N PHE A 278 -2.08 -16.96 1.71
CA PHE A 278 -0.91 -17.47 0.97
C PHE A 278 -0.04 -16.38 0.35
N MET A 279 -0.46 -15.12 0.40
CA MET A 279 0.35 -14.01 -0.10
C MET A 279 1.61 -13.86 0.74
N ASP A 280 2.70 -13.47 0.08
CA ASP A 280 3.87 -12.96 0.75
C ASP A 280 3.50 -11.63 1.45
N TRP A 281 3.83 -11.48 2.73
CA TRP A 281 3.56 -10.29 3.53
C TRP A 281 4.86 -9.59 3.96
N GLY A 282 5.95 -9.74 3.21
CA GLY A 282 7.23 -9.09 3.53
C GLY A 282 8.07 -9.91 4.50
N ASP A 283 8.82 -9.25 5.39
CA ASP A 283 9.77 -9.91 6.29
C ASP A 283 9.11 -10.96 7.20
N ASP A 284 9.89 -11.97 7.58
CA ASP A 284 9.49 -13.10 8.41
C ASP A 284 8.69 -12.64 9.65
N GLY A 285 7.36 -12.83 9.61
CA GLY A 285 6.45 -12.63 10.74
C GLY A 285 5.54 -11.40 10.71
N ALA A 286 5.54 -10.60 9.62
CA ALA A 286 4.59 -9.47 9.49
C ALA A 286 3.14 -9.95 9.61
N LEU A 287 2.78 -11.00 8.88
CA LEU A 287 1.53 -11.75 9.07
C LEU A 287 1.58 -12.51 10.41
N GLY A 288 0.55 -12.35 11.23
CA GLY A 288 0.45 -12.89 12.59
C GLY A 288 0.89 -11.90 13.67
N THR A 289 1.91 -11.07 13.41
CA THR A 289 2.39 -10.08 14.39
C THR A 289 1.72 -8.73 14.23
N PHE A 290 1.78 -8.15 13.03
CA PHE A 290 1.25 -6.82 12.72
C PHE A 290 0.05 -6.87 11.79
N ILE A 291 -0.03 -7.88 10.93
CA ILE A 291 -1.14 -8.06 10.00
C ILE A 291 -1.89 -9.32 10.38
N GLN A 292 -3.21 -9.22 10.51
CA GLN A 292 -4.10 -10.36 10.69
C GLN A 292 -5.16 -10.37 9.61
N ILE A 293 -5.60 -11.56 9.22
CA ILE A 293 -6.67 -11.76 8.25
C ILE A 293 -7.91 -12.22 9.01
N GLY A 294 -9.00 -11.48 8.87
CA GLY A 294 -10.25 -11.72 9.59
C GLY A 294 -11.47 -11.63 8.69
N SER A 295 -12.63 -11.68 9.32
CA SER A 295 -13.92 -11.44 8.68
C SER A 295 -14.46 -10.04 8.98
N ILE A 296 -15.52 -9.64 8.27
CA ILE A 296 -16.23 -8.39 8.55
C ILE A 296 -17.24 -8.65 9.67
N GLY A 297 -17.18 -7.89 10.75
CA GLY A 297 -18.15 -7.96 11.85
C GLY A 297 -17.59 -7.51 13.19
N ALA A 298 -18.46 -7.21 14.15
CA ALA A 298 -18.08 -6.69 15.48
C ALA A 298 -17.14 -7.61 16.27
N LYS A 299 -17.27 -8.93 16.08
CA LYS A 299 -16.48 -9.96 16.77
C LYS A 299 -15.03 -10.07 16.31
N GLU A 300 -14.71 -9.45 15.17
CA GLU A 300 -13.39 -9.50 14.53
C GLU A 300 -12.52 -8.28 14.90
N VAL A 301 -13.03 -7.44 15.81
CA VAL A 301 -12.37 -6.21 16.27
C VAL A 301 -11.73 -6.46 17.63
N ASP A 302 -10.42 -6.67 17.64
CA ASP A 302 -9.66 -6.83 18.88
C ASP A 302 -9.17 -5.47 19.42
N GLU A 303 -8.97 -5.33 20.73
CA GLU A 303 -8.51 -4.07 21.36
C GLU A 303 -7.13 -3.62 20.84
N GLN A 304 -6.29 -4.60 20.48
CA GLN A 304 -4.94 -4.36 19.96
C GLN A 304 -4.92 -3.90 18.50
N ASP A 305 -5.99 -4.12 17.74
CA ASP A 305 -6.02 -3.74 16.32
C ASP A 305 -6.13 -2.22 16.19
N ASP A 306 -5.29 -1.60 15.37
CA ASP A 306 -5.24 -0.15 15.17
C ASP A 306 -6.08 0.30 13.96
N ILE A 307 -6.21 -0.55 12.95
CA ILE A 307 -6.76 -0.19 11.63
C ILE A 307 -7.37 -1.39 10.93
N PHE A 308 -8.49 -1.17 10.23
CA PHE A 308 -9.26 -2.21 9.55
C PHE A 308 -9.35 -1.91 8.05
N ILE A 309 -8.95 -2.87 7.22
CA ILE A 309 -9.04 -2.76 5.75
C ILE A 309 -10.00 -3.83 5.24
N LEU A 310 -11.14 -3.41 4.72
CA LEU A 310 -12.21 -4.30 4.27
C LEU A 310 -12.17 -4.45 2.76
N VAL A 311 -11.93 -5.68 2.29
CA VAL A 311 -11.75 -5.99 0.87
C VAL A 311 -13.11 -6.20 0.21
N ALA A 312 -13.48 -5.26 -0.66
CA ALA A 312 -14.65 -5.29 -1.52
C ALA A 312 -15.95 -5.79 -0.85
N PRO A 313 -16.38 -5.21 0.30
CA PRO A 313 -17.60 -5.62 0.97
C PRO A 313 -18.84 -5.37 0.12
N GLN A 314 -19.78 -6.31 0.05
CA GLN A 314 -20.93 -6.27 -0.86
C GLN A 314 -22.22 -6.75 -0.19
N ASN A 315 -23.33 -6.09 -0.53
CA ASN A 315 -24.64 -6.65 -0.24
C ASN A 315 -24.90 -7.89 -1.12
N ALA A 316 -25.63 -8.86 -0.59
CA ALA A 316 -26.15 -10.01 -1.33
C ALA A 316 -27.68 -10.03 -1.26
N VAL A 317 -28.32 -10.71 -2.22
CA VAL A 317 -29.78 -10.87 -2.21
C VAL A 317 -30.18 -11.60 -0.92
N GLY A 318 -31.03 -10.98 -0.10
CA GLY A 318 -31.49 -11.53 1.17
C GLY A 318 -30.52 -11.35 2.35
N ASN A 319 -29.31 -10.83 2.13
CA ASN A 319 -28.30 -10.62 3.17
C ASN A 319 -27.59 -9.27 3.00
N CYS A 320 -27.73 -8.38 3.99
CA CYS A 320 -27.14 -7.05 3.93
C CYS A 320 -25.91 -6.93 4.84
N ILE A 321 -24.75 -6.58 4.27
CA ILE A 321 -23.48 -6.47 5.01
C ILE A 321 -23.43 -5.22 5.92
N ILE A 322 -24.41 -4.32 5.80
CA ILE A 322 -24.44 -3.04 6.48
C ILE A 322 -24.46 -3.19 8.00
N ASP A 323 -25.17 -4.19 8.53
CA ASP A 323 -25.24 -4.38 9.99
C ASP A 323 -23.91 -4.91 10.54
N ASP A 324 -23.23 -5.81 9.81
CA ASP A 324 -21.88 -6.26 10.16
C ASP A 324 -20.86 -5.11 10.10
N LEU A 325 -20.95 -4.27 9.07
CA LEU A 325 -20.14 -3.06 8.95
C LEU A 325 -20.40 -2.11 10.11
N ARG A 326 -21.66 -1.90 10.48
CA ARG A 326 -22.02 -1.03 11.60
C ARG A 326 -21.42 -1.53 12.89
N GLY A 327 -21.66 -2.80 13.23
CA GLY A 327 -21.10 -3.42 14.43
C GLY A 327 -19.56 -3.34 14.45
N MET A 328 -18.90 -3.56 13.32
CA MET A 328 -17.45 -3.41 13.21
C MET A 328 -17.00 -1.96 13.46
N THR A 329 -17.64 -0.96 12.84
CA THR A 329 -17.25 0.45 13.07
C THR A 329 -17.56 0.93 14.49
N GLU A 330 -18.62 0.44 15.12
CA GLU A 330 -18.97 0.74 16.50
C GLU A 330 -17.92 0.15 17.45
N SER A 331 -17.54 -1.11 17.26
CA SER A 331 -16.44 -1.74 18.02
C SER A 331 -15.09 -1.06 17.74
N ALA A 332 -14.83 -0.62 16.50
CA ALA A 332 -13.59 0.06 16.13
C ALA A 332 -13.48 1.46 16.79
N GLY A 333 -14.61 2.12 17.06
CA GLY A 333 -14.64 3.46 17.65
C GLY A 333 -13.96 4.49 16.75
N MET A 334 -12.90 5.13 17.24
CA MET A 334 -12.12 6.13 16.48
C MET A 334 -11.02 5.52 15.61
N ARG A 335 -10.86 4.19 15.60
CA ARG A 335 -9.85 3.51 14.77
C ARG A 335 -10.29 3.49 13.31
N PRO A 336 -9.40 3.75 12.33
CA PRO A 336 -9.79 3.83 10.93
C PRO A 336 -10.31 2.50 10.37
N VAL A 337 -11.46 2.56 9.68
CA VAL A 337 -12.05 1.49 8.89
C VAL A 337 -12.10 1.95 7.44
N ILE A 338 -11.34 1.26 6.58
CA ILE A 338 -11.18 1.57 5.17
C ILE A 338 -11.88 0.53 4.32
N LEU A 339 -12.84 0.94 3.48
CA LEU A 339 -13.49 0.07 2.51
C LEU A 339 -12.78 0.18 1.16
N ILE A 340 -12.27 -0.93 0.64
CA ILE A 340 -11.65 -0.98 -0.68
C ILE A 340 -12.68 -1.53 -1.68
N ASN A 341 -13.08 -0.73 -2.67
CA ASN A 341 -14.09 -1.07 -3.68
C ASN A 341 -15.41 -1.65 -3.10
N PRO A 342 -16.06 -0.95 -2.14
CA PRO A 342 -17.32 -1.40 -1.57
C PRO A 342 -18.48 -1.40 -2.58
N ARG A 343 -19.37 -2.40 -2.49
CA ARG A 343 -20.61 -2.51 -3.26
C ARG A 343 -21.82 -2.57 -2.33
N LEU A 344 -22.13 -1.42 -1.76
CA LEU A 344 -23.19 -1.27 -0.75
C LEU A 344 -24.53 -0.82 -1.33
N LYS A 345 -24.73 -0.96 -2.65
CA LYS A 345 -26.02 -0.72 -3.30
C LYS A 345 -27.04 -1.75 -2.80
N ASP A 346 -28.30 -1.33 -2.70
CA ASP A 346 -29.38 -2.23 -2.30
C ASP A 346 -29.68 -3.21 -3.43
N LEU A 347 -29.86 -4.49 -3.10
CA LEU A 347 -30.21 -5.54 -4.07
C LEU A 347 -31.67 -5.97 -3.83
N PRO A 348 -32.53 -6.00 -4.87
CA PRO A 348 -33.91 -6.44 -4.71
C PRO A 348 -33.95 -7.90 -4.23
N GLY A 349 -34.84 -8.19 -3.26
CA GLY A 349 -35.08 -9.55 -2.79
C GLY A 349 -35.64 -10.44 -3.90
N SER A 350 -35.50 -11.76 -3.75
CA SER A 350 -35.91 -12.79 -4.72
C SER A 350 -37.39 -12.72 -5.13
N SER A 351 -38.23 -12.05 -4.35
CA SER A 351 -39.66 -11.82 -4.60
C SER A 351 -39.98 -10.53 -5.37
N GLY A 352 -38.98 -9.73 -5.75
CA GLY A 352 -39.20 -8.44 -6.43
C GLY A 352 -39.80 -7.34 -5.56
N ILE A 353 -40.14 -7.64 -4.30
CA ILE A 353 -40.65 -6.66 -3.33
C ILE A 353 -39.46 -5.97 -2.68
N MET A 354 -39.30 -4.67 -2.96
CA MET A 354 -38.33 -3.83 -2.24
C MET A 354 -38.78 -3.65 -0.80
N GLN A 355 -38.03 -4.21 0.15
CA GLN A 355 -38.18 -3.92 1.57
C GLN A 355 -37.74 -2.47 1.83
N THR A 356 -38.68 -1.53 1.81
CA THR A 356 -38.43 -0.09 2.04
C THR A 356 -38.07 0.22 3.50
N MET A 357 -38.53 -0.59 4.45
CA MET A 357 -38.20 -0.41 5.87
C MET A 357 -36.70 -0.62 6.12
N GLY A 358 -36.04 0.42 6.65
CA GLY A 358 -34.61 0.42 6.98
C GLY A 358 -33.66 0.72 5.80
N ARG A 359 -34.16 0.79 4.56
CA ARG A 359 -33.33 1.09 3.38
C ARG A 359 -32.63 2.44 3.47
N ASP A 360 -33.37 3.49 3.85
CA ASP A 360 -32.81 4.84 3.94
C ASP A 360 -31.68 4.91 4.98
N LYS A 361 -31.87 4.26 6.13
CA LYS A 361 -30.83 4.14 7.18
C LYS A 361 -29.59 3.40 6.70
N ARG A 362 -29.76 2.38 5.84
CA ARG A 362 -28.63 1.63 5.25
C ARG A 362 -27.86 2.48 4.23
N LEU A 363 -28.57 3.21 3.38
CA LEU A 363 -27.98 4.13 2.40
C LEU A 363 -27.26 5.29 3.09
N GLU A 364 -27.87 5.87 4.12
CA GLU A 364 -27.28 6.91 4.96
C GLU A 364 -25.99 6.40 5.63
N TYR A 365 -26.02 5.20 6.21
CA TYR A 365 -24.84 4.59 6.80
C TYR A 365 -23.73 4.35 5.77
N ALA A 366 -24.06 3.81 4.59
CA ALA A 366 -23.09 3.64 3.51
C ALA A 366 -22.49 4.97 3.04
N ALA A 367 -23.29 6.05 3.04
CA ALA A 367 -22.85 7.40 2.71
C ALA A 367 -21.99 8.05 3.81
N SER A 368 -21.99 7.51 5.04
CA SER A 368 -21.13 8.01 6.14
C SER A 368 -19.64 7.73 5.93
N PHE A 369 -19.28 6.86 4.98
CA PHE A 369 -17.89 6.64 4.57
C PHE A 369 -17.46 7.72 3.58
N GLU A 370 -16.38 8.44 3.93
CA GLU A 370 -15.83 9.49 3.09
C GLU A 370 -14.93 8.89 2.01
N ASN A 371 -15.04 9.40 0.78
CA ASN A 371 -14.08 9.04 -0.27
C ASN A 371 -12.72 9.64 0.08
N CYS A 372 -11.71 8.81 0.32
CA CYS A 372 -10.32 9.26 0.36
C CYS A 372 -9.67 9.15 -1.03
N TYR A 373 -10.13 8.21 -1.85
CA TYR A 373 -9.65 8.03 -3.22
C TYR A 373 -10.79 7.61 -4.14
N PHE A 374 -10.79 8.17 -5.35
CA PHE A 374 -11.73 7.81 -6.41
C PHE A 374 -11.02 7.79 -7.76
N PHE A 375 -11.23 6.74 -8.56
CA PHE A 375 -10.80 6.68 -9.93
C PHE A 375 -11.78 5.89 -10.79
N ARG A 376 -12.13 6.42 -11.95
CA ARG A 376 -12.83 5.68 -13.01
C ARG A 376 -12.42 6.15 -14.38
N LEU A 377 -12.43 5.23 -15.33
CA LEU A 377 -12.39 5.54 -16.75
C LEU A 377 -13.76 6.02 -17.23
N LEU A 378 -13.75 6.91 -18.23
CA LEU A 378 -14.93 7.43 -18.89
C LEU A 378 -14.94 6.96 -20.34
N TYR A 379 -16.09 6.51 -20.81
CA TYR A 379 -16.30 5.94 -22.13
C TYR A 379 -17.52 6.59 -22.81
N TYR A 380 -17.59 6.48 -24.14
CA TYR A 380 -18.79 6.88 -24.87
C TYR A 380 -19.96 5.97 -24.47
N ALA A 381 -21.16 6.56 -24.46
CA ALA A 381 -22.37 5.83 -24.15
C ALA A 381 -22.50 4.53 -24.96
N GLY A 382 -22.83 3.43 -24.30
CA GLY A 382 -22.99 2.11 -24.92
C GLY A 382 -21.69 1.42 -25.36
N THR A 383 -20.51 1.97 -25.03
CA THR A 383 -19.22 1.38 -25.40
C THR A 383 -18.28 1.27 -24.20
N GLN A 384 -17.35 0.33 -24.26
CA GLN A 384 -16.19 0.25 -23.35
C GLN A 384 -14.88 0.63 -24.07
N TYR A 385 -15.00 1.17 -25.29
CA TYR A 385 -13.89 1.66 -26.10
C TYR A 385 -14.41 2.63 -27.17
N PRO A 386 -13.69 3.71 -27.49
CA PRO A 386 -12.44 4.17 -26.87
C PRO A 386 -12.66 4.84 -25.51
N ILE A 387 -11.62 4.84 -24.67
CA ILE A 387 -11.60 5.70 -23.47
C ILE A 387 -11.67 7.17 -23.91
N MET A 388 -12.63 7.91 -23.34
CA MET A 388 -12.80 9.36 -23.53
C MET A 388 -11.97 10.19 -22.56
N GLY A 389 -11.72 9.65 -21.37
CA GLY A 389 -11.15 10.40 -20.27
C GLY A 389 -11.19 9.61 -18.97
N ALA A 390 -10.95 10.30 -17.87
CA ALA A 390 -10.95 9.70 -16.54
C ALA A 390 -11.36 10.74 -15.49
N LEU A 391 -12.00 10.26 -14.43
CA LEU A 391 -12.33 11.06 -13.26
C LEU A 391 -11.52 10.51 -12.08
N ARG A 392 -10.71 11.37 -11.46
CA ARG A 392 -9.81 11.03 -10.35
C ARG A 392 -10.05 11.97 -9.17
N MET A 393 -9.97 11.46 -7.96
CA MET A 393 -9.88 12.24 -6.72
C MET A 393 -8.90 11.54 -5.79
N SER A 394 -8.02 12.31 -5.15
CA SER A 394 -6.98 11.82 -4.24
C SER A 394 -6.89 12.83 -3.09
N TYR A 395 -7.46 12.47 -1.93
CA TYR A 395 -7.61 13.36 -0.77
C TYR A 395 -6.28 14.03 -0.37
N PRO A 396 -6.23 15.36 -0.09
CA PRO A 396 -7.37 16.28 0.07
C PRO A 396 -7.74 17.02 -1.23
N TYR A 397 -7.20 16.59 -2.38
CA TYR A 397 -7.43 17.30 -3.63
C TYR A 397 -8.86 17.05 -4.17
N PRO A 398 -9.47 18.04 -4.82
CA PRO A 398 -10.81 17.92 -5.40
C PRO A 398 -10.86 16.87 -6.51
N TYR A 399 -12.07 16.53 -6.94
CA TYR A 399 -12.28 15.72 -8.14
C TYR A 399 -11.71 16.43 -9.36
N GLN A 400 -10.91 15.71 -10.13
CA GLN A 400 -10.24 16.16 -11.34
C GLN A 400 -10.78 15.36 -12.53
N LEU A 401 -11.41 16.05 -13.46
CA LEU A 401 -11.90 15.47 -14.71
C LEU A 401 -10.83 15.64 -15.79
N TYR A 402 -10.43 14.54 -16.42
CA TYR A 402 -9.45 14.52 -17.49
C TYR A 402 -10.07 14.08 -18.80
N LYS A 403 -9.67 14.74 -19.88
CA LYS A 403 -9.96 14.33 -21.26
C LYS A 403 -8.76 13.59 -21.83
N ARG A 404 -9.01 12.42 -22.43
CA ARG A 404 -7.99 11.69 -23.20
C ARG A 404 -7.84 12.37 -24.57
N VAL A 405 -6.60 12.64 -24.94
CA VAL A 405 -6.24 13.21 -26.23
C VAL A 405 -5.22 12.28 -26.89
N ASP A 406 -5.57 11.80 -28.08
CA ASP A 406 -4.66 11.03 -28.92
C ASP A 406 -3.77 12.00 -29.71
N GLN A 407 -2.45 11.84 -29.57
CA GLN A 407 -1.43 12.61 -30.28
C GLN A 407 -0.94 11.84 -31.52
N PRO A 408 -0.33 12.53 -32.51
CA PRO A 408 0.40 11.87 -33.59
C PRO A 408 1.42 10.87 -33.03
N SER A 409 1.71 9.77 -33.75
CA SER A 409 2.59 8.66 -33.31
C SER A 409 2.05 7.69 -32.25
N ARG A 410 0.71 7.54 -32.11
CA ARG A 410 0.05 6.65 -31.12
C ARG A 410 0.41 6.96 -29.66
N LYS A 411 0.79 8.20 -29.39
CA LYS A 411 0.93 8.71 -28.02
C LYS A 411 -0.46 9.16 -27.55
N GLU A 412 -0.75 8.95 -26.29
CA GLU A 412 -1.97 9.48 -25.67
C GLU A 412 -1.58 10.30 -24.44
N GLU A 413 -2.43 11.25 -24.07
CA GLU A 413 -2.26 12.10 -22.90
C GLU A 413 -3.61 12.36 -22.24
N TYR A 414 -3.60 12.52 -20.91
CA TYR A 414 -4.77 12.94 -20.15
C TYR A 414 -4.60 14.40 -19.75
N ILE A 415 -5.44 15.27 -20.30
CA ILE A 415 -5.42 16.71 -20.03
C ILE A 415 -6.50 17.05 -19.02
N LEU A 416 -6.14 17.77 -17.95
CA LEU A 416 -7.10 18.25 -16.96
C LEU A 416 -8.11 19.20 -17.63
N LEU A 417 -9.39 18.87 -17.52
CA LEU A 417 -10.50 19.59 -18.12
C LEU A 417 -11.21 20.48 -17.11
N SER A 418 -11.47 19.97 -15.91
CA SER A 418 -12.20 20.69 -14.85
C SER A 418 -11.93 20.09 -13.47
N THR A 419 -12.21 20.87 -12.42
CA THR A 419 -12.14 20.44 -11.02
C THR A 419 -13.45 20.66 -10.28
N PHE A 420 -13.79 19.77 -9.36
CA PHE A 420 -15.05 19.77 -8.60
C PHE A 420 -14.78 19.45 -7.13
N ASP A 421 -15.35 20.23 -6.21
CA ASP A 421 -15.16 20.01 -4.77
C ASP A 421 -15.86 18.74 -4.27
N GLY A 422 -16.95 18.36 -4.93
CA GLY A 422 -17.67 17.11 -4.72
C GLY A 422 -17.65 16.20 -5.95
N ARG A 423 -18.17 14.98 -5.81
CA ARG A 423 -18.30 14.04 -6.94
C ARG A 423 -19.23 14.65 -7.99
N PRO A 424 -18.76 14.91 -9.22
CA PRO A 424 -19.59 15.55 -10.24
C PRO A 424 -20.70 14.62 -10.72
N SER A 425 -21.86 15.21 -11.00
CA SER A 425 -22.97 14.59 -11.70
C SER A 425 -22.64 14.28 -13.16
N ILE A 426 -23.47 13.45 -13.80
CA ILE A 426 -23.32 13.11 -15.22
C ILE A 426 -23.43 14.38 -16.08
N ASP A 427 -24.31 15.30 -15.73
CA ASP A 427 -24.53 16.55 -16.46
C ASP A 427 -23.34 17.51 -16.33
N GLU A 428 -22.75 17.64 -15.14
CA GLU A 428 -21.54 18.44 -14.94
C GLU A 428 -20.34 17.90 -15.72
N VAL A 429 -20.20 16.57 -15.79
CA VAL A 429 -19.17 15.93 -16.62
C VAL A 429 -19.43 16.24 -18.10
N ASN A 430 -20.67 16.07 -18.58
CA ASN A 430 -21.07 16.39 -19.96
C ASN A 430 -20.77 17.84 -20.33
N ASP A 431 -21.20 18.78 -19.49
CA ASP A 431 -21.04 20.20 -19.74
C ASP A 431 -19.56 20.61 -19.76
N ALA A 432 -18.72 20.00 -18.93
CA ALA A 432 -17.27 20.18 -19.00
C ALA A 432 -16.67 19.68 -20.32
N PHE A 433 -17.09 18.51 -20.83
CA PHE A 433 -16.65 18.01 -22.14
C PHE A 433 -17.10 18.88 -23.31
N LEU A 434 -18.24 19.56 -23.17
CA LEU A 434 -18.78 20.50 -24.17
C LEU A 434 -18.23 21.94 -24.01
N GLY A 435 -17.46 22.22 -22.97
CA GLY A 435 -16.90 23.56 -22.72
C GLY A 435 -17.93 24.61 -22.29
N LYS A 436 -19.07 24.21 -21.72
CA LYS A 436 -20.09 25.14 -21.25
C LYS A 436 -19.70 25.76 -19.89
N PRO A 437 -20.00 27.05 -19.65
CA PRO A 437 -19.67 27.71 -18.38
C PRO A 437 -20.55 27.18 -17.22
N ARG A 438 -19.94 27.05 -16.03
CA ARG A 438 -20.47 26.46 -14.79
C ARG A 438 -21.75 27.12 -14.22
N ASN A 439 -22.16 28.28 -14.74
CA ASN A 439 -23.21 29.15 -14.17
C ASN A 439 -24.44 29.41 -15.06
N GLN A 440 -24.73 28.57 -16.06
CA GLN A 440 -26.06 28.62 -16.67
C GLN A 440 -27.04 27.77 -15.85
N VAL A 441 -27.80 28.42 -14.97
CA VAL A 441 -29.10 27.89 -14.55
C VAL A 441 -29.89 27.64 -15.83
N LYS A 442 -30.10 26.38 -16.19
CA LYS A 442 -30.86 26.03 -17.39
C LYS A 442 -32.20 25.45 -17.00
N SER A 443 -33.23 26.17 -17.48
CA SER A 443 -34.61 25.74 -17.55
C SER A 443 -34.71 24.35 -18.15
N THR A 444 -35.63 23.56 -17.62
CA THR A 444 -36.10 22.30 -18.19
C THR A 444 -36.38 22.44 -19.69
N SER A 445 -35.53 21.84 -20.52
CA SER A 445 -35.88 21.50 -21.91
C SER A 445 -35.02 20.34 -22.43
N GLY A 446 -35.61 19.16 -22.40
CA GLY A 446 -35.71 18.24 -23.55
C GLY A 446 -34.44 17.70 -24.21
N ILE A 447 -34.16 16.43 -23.92
CA ILE A 447 -33.76 15.36 -24.87
C ILE A 447 -32.52 15.69 -25.74
N TRP A 448 -31.32 15.50 -25.18
CA TRP A 448 -30.13 14.97 -25.89
C TRP A 448 -29.16 14.42 -24.83
N GLY A 449 -29.42 13.19 -24.37
CA GLY A 449 -28.55 12.48 -23.44
C GLY A 449 -27.43 11.75 -24.19
N PHE A 450 -26.18 12.20 -24.05
CA PHE A 450 -25.00 11.60 -24.68
C PHE A 450 -24.14 10.74 -23.74
N LEU A 451 -24.56 10.54 -22.48
CA LEU A 451 -23.93 9.61 -21.54
C LEU A 451 -24.96 8.61 -21.00
N SER A 452 -24.97 7.43 -21.60
CA SER A 452 -25.56 6.22 -21.04
C SER A 452 -24.47 5.15 -21.01
N SER A 453 -23.86 4.95 -19.85
CA SER A 453 -23.21 3.68 -19.54
C SER A 453 -23.31 3.43 -18.03
N ILE A 454 -24.37 2.69 -17.71
CA ILE A 454 -24.57 1.84 -16.53
C ILE A 454 -24.56 2.57 -15.18
N LEU A 455 -25.69 3.22 -14.89
CA LEU A 455 -26.35 2.98 -13.59
C LEU A 455 -26.87 1.54 -13.62
N GLN A 456 -26.13 0.63 -12.99
CA GLN A 456 -26.63 -0.55 -12.29
C GLN A 456 -25.69 -0.83 -11.13
#